data_AF-A0A9D9HYS4-F1
#
_entry.id   AF-A0A9D9HYS4-F1
#
_cell.length_a   1.000
_cell.length_b   1.000
_cell.length_c   1.000
_cell.angle_alpha   90.00
_cell.angle_beta   90.00
_cell.angle_gamma   90.00
#
_symmetry.space_group_name_H-M   'P 1'
#
loop_
_entity.id
_entity.type
_entity.pdbx_description
1 polymer ?
#
loop_
_entity_poly.entity_id
_entity_poly.type
_entity_poly.pdbx_seq_one_letter_code
_entity_poly.pdbx_strand_id
1 'polypeptide(L)'
;MKRYLYMAMAGLILCSLGACGQGKSENMQSMNRIETEEGNFITWNGKKYVDYGVIDNEERGKQIGIVNGDKKDQIYEVKGHSTDQWLISFYHSGEMDNSILMKEEAVTEIPKDLQSVSEFE
;
A
#
# COMPACT_ATOMS: atom_id res chain seq x y z
N MET A 1 -8.26 -35.65 -45.51
CA MET A 1 -9.31 -36.27 -44.66
C MET A 1 -8.63 -37.16 -43.64
N LYS A 2 -8.99 -36.97 -42.36
CA LYS A 2 -9.00 -37.99 -41.30
C LYS A 2 -7.61 -38.51 -40.89
N ARG A 3 -6.90 -37.81 -40.00
CA ARG A 3 -7.12 -37.78 -38.54
C ARG A 3 -6.83 -39.15 -37.89
N TYR A 4 -6.02 -39.08 -36.82
CA TYR A 4 -5.92 -40.04 -35.72
C TYR A 4 -5.23 -41.38 -36.03
N LEU A 5 -3.90 -41.46 -35.88
CA LEU A 5 -3.33 -42.70 -35.33
C LEU A 5 -1.90 -42.60 -34.77
N TYR A 6 -1.45 -41.45 -34.26
CA TYR A 6 -0.26 -41.46 -33.39
C TYR A 6 -0.48 -40.56 -32.17
N MET A 7 -1.67 -40.68 -31.59
CA MET A 7 -1.77 -40.65 -30.13
C MET A 7 -1.11 -41.92 -29.59
N ALA A 8 -0.42 -41.79 -28.46
CA ALA A 8 0.13 -42.86 -27.62
C ALA A 8 1.58 -43.30 -27.91
N MET A 9 2.52 -42.45 -27.49
CA MET A 9 3.73 -42.86 -26.75
C MET A 9 4.32 -41.57 -26.14
N ALA A 10 3.83 -41.12 -24.98
CA ALA A 10 4.27 -41.55 -23.63
C ALA A 10 5.72 -41.11 -23.32
N GLY A 11 5.86 -40.25 -22.30
CA GLY A 11 7.14 -39.76 -21.76
C GLY A 11 7.11 -38.24 -21.59
N LEU A 12 6.42 -37.65 -20.60
CA LEU A 12 6.79 -37.70 -19.18
C LEU A 12 8.24 -37.24 -18.94
N ILE A 13 8.51 -35.95 -19.20
CA ILE A 13 9.65 -35.21 -18.64
C ILE A 13 9.12 -33.81 -18.29
N LEU A 14 8.51 -33.65 -17.11
CA LEU A 14 9.16 -33.22 -15.86
C LEU A 14 9.77 -31.82 -15.92
N CYS A 15 9.17 -30.96 -15.09
CA CYS A 15 9.86 -30.02 -14.21
C CYS A 15 10.78 -28.99 -14.86
N SER A 16 10.20 -27.84 -15.18
CA SER A 16 10.81 -26.58 -14.76
C SER A 16 9.78 -25.77 -14.00
N LEU A 17 9.76 -26.01 -12.69
CA LEU A 17 9.29 -25.06 -11.71
C LEU A 17 9.90 -23.69 -12.05
N GLY A 18 9.08 -22.80 -12.61
CA GLY A 18 9.34 -21.36 -12.56
C GLY A 18 9.10 -20.82 -11.16
N ALA A 19 9.62 -21.50 -10.14
CA ALA A 19 9.72 -20.97 -8.79
C ALA A 19 10.99 -20.13 -8.75
N CYS A 20 10.88 -18.90 -9.25
CA CYS A 20 11.76 -17.78 -8.90
C CYS A 20 11.03 -16.47 -9.23
N GLY A 21 9.85 -16.30 -8.66
CA GLY A 21 9.44 -14.99 -8.18
C GLY A 21 9.80 -14.94 -6.69
N GLN A 22 11.10 -14.90 -6.34
CA GLN A 22 11.46 -14.22 -5.10
C GLN A 22 10.76 -12.88 -5.21
N GLY A 23 9.73 -12.67 -4.40
CA GLY A 23 9.06 -11.39 -4.30
C GLY A 23 10.18 -10.40 -3.99
N LYS A 24 10.65 -9.71 -5.04
CA LYS A 24 11.57 -8.60 -4.90
C LYS A 24 10.92 -7.77 -3.80
N SER A 25 11.67 -7.43 -2.76
CA SER A 25 11.26 -6.33 -1.90
C SER A 25 11.04 -5.16 -2.86
N GLU A 26 9.79 -4.92 -3.24
CA GLU A 26 9.43 -3.78 -4.05
C GLU A 26 9.98 -2.58 -3.29
N ASN A 27 10.80 -1.76 -3.95
CA ASN A 27 11.63 -0.71 -3.34
C ASN A 27 10.88 0.04 -2.24
N MET A 28 11.01 -0.45 -1.00
CA MET A 28 10.23 0.05 0.12
C MET A 28 10.87 1.37 0.51
N GLN A 29 10.13 2.44 0.32
CA GLN A 29 10.66 3.78 0.52
C GLN A 29 10.73 4.07 2.01
N SER A 30 11.83 4.70 2.43
CA SER A 30 11.94 5.22 3.80
C SER A 30 11.28 6.60 3.84
N MET A 31 10.29 6.74 4.70
CA MET A 31 9.62 8.02 4.99
C MET A 31 9.92 8.41 6.43
N ASN A 32 9.69 9.68 6.80
CA ASN A 32 9.89 10.13 8.18
C ASN A 32 8.60 10.61 8.80
N ARG A 33 8.33 10.22 10.04
CA ARG A 33 7.28 10.81 10.88
C ARG A 33 7.89 11.89 11.75
N ILE A 34 7.27 13.05 11.72
CA ILE A 34 7.61 14.18 12.57
C ILE A 34 6.43 14.38 13.52
N GLU A 35 6.73 14.41 14.82
CA GLU A 35 5.77 14.64 15.89
C GLU A 35 5.98 16.05 16.42
N THR A 36 4.90 16.83 16.50
CA THR A 36 4.90 18.21 16.96
C THR A 36 3.72 18.46 17.91
N GLU A 37 3.70 19.61 18.57
CA GLU A 37 2.54 20.03 19.37
C GLU A 37 1.25 20.16 18.53
N GLU A 38 1.38 20.40 17.23
CA GLU A 38 0.27 20.54 16.28
C GLU A 38 -0.21 19.19 15.71
N GLY A 39 0.48 18.10 16.07
CA GLY A 39 0.16 16.74 15.61
C GLY A 39 1.32 16.05 14.89
N ASN A 40 0.99 14.91 14.27
CA ASN A 40 1.93 14.04 13.59
C ASN A 40 1.77 14.16 12.07
N PHE A 41 2.87 14.11 11.34
CA PHE A 41 2.83 14.11 9.87
C PHE A 41 3.95 13.28 9.27
N ILE A 42 3.71 12.78 8.06
CA ILE A 42 4.70 12.09 7.26
C ILE A 42 5.35 13.06 6.29
N THR A 43 6.68 13.00 6.18
CA THR A 43 7.45 13.69 5.15
C THR A 43 8.01 12.69 4.15
N TRP A 44 7.73 12.95 2.87
CA TRP A 44 8.16 12.10 1.78
C TRP A 44 8.27 12.90 0.48
N ASN A 45 9.38 12.76 -0.24
CA ASN A 45 9.66 13.49 -1.50
C ASN A 45 9.43 15.01 -1.43
N GLY A 46 9.76 15.63 -0.30
CA GLY A 46 9.59 17.07 -0.08
C GLY A 46 8.16 17.52 0.21
N LYS A 47 7.22 16.58 0.38
CA LYS A 47 5.82 16.83 0.71
C LYS A 47 5.53 16.52 2.17
N LYS A 48 4.50 17.18 2.71
CA LYS A 48 3.98 16.97 4.06
C LYS A 48 2.58 16.35 3.95
N TYR A 49 2.40 15.21 4.61
CA TYR A 49 1.12 14.50 4.68
C TYR A 49 0.63 14.52 6.11
N VAL A 50 -0.54 15.10 6.33
CA VAL A 50 -1.17 15.26 7.64
C VAL A 50 -2.30 14.24 7.81
N ASP A 51 -2.53 13.84 9.07
CA ASP A 51 -3.66 12.98 9.41
C ASP A 51 -4.97 13.65 8.96
N TYR A 52 -5.80 12.93 8.22
CA TYR A 52 -7.11 13.41 7.76
C TYR A 52 -8.25 12.68 8.48
N GLY A 53 -8.13 11.37 8.68
CA GLY A 53 -9.13 10.61 9.43
C GLY A 53 -8.96 9.10 9.34
N VAL A 54 -9.85 8.37 10.01
CA VAL A 54 -9.84 6.90 10.01
C VAL A 54 -10.55 6.37 8.76
N ILE A 55 -9.89 5.43 8.06
CA ILE A 55 -10.40 4.80 6.86
C ILE A 55 -10.38 3.27 7.00
N ASP A 56 -11.23 2.59 6.23
CA ASP A 56 -11.26 1.12 6.23
C ASP A 56 -9.92 0.54 5.77
N ASN A 57 -9.51 -0.54 6.42
CA ASN A 57 -8.31 -1.30 6.07
C ASN A 57 -8.38 -1.89 4.64
N GLU A 58 -9.57 -2.08 4.10
CA GLU A 58 -9.82 -2.51 2.73
C GLU A 58 -9.42 -1.46 1.69
N GLU A 59 -9.29 -0.18 2.04
CA GLU A 59 -8.89 0.89 1.10
C GLU A 59 -7.39 0.92 0.80
N ARG A 60 -6.59 0.13 1.54
CA ARG A 60 -5.15 -0.01 1.29
C ARG A 60 -4.87 -0.66 -0.06
N GLY A 61 -4.11 0.05 -0.88
CA GLY A 61 -3.49 -0.48 -2.09
C GLY A 61 -2.18 -1.20 -1.78
N LYS A 62 -1.18 -0.97 -2.63
CA LYS A 62 0.16 -1.53 -2.46
C LYS A 62 0.90 -0.85 -1.30
N GLN A 63 1.69 -1.61 -0.54
CA GLN A 63 2.64 -1.02 0.41
C GLN A 63 3.79 -0.36 -0.35
N ILE A 64 4.06 0.90 -0.03
CA ILE A 64 5.09 1.70 -0.73
C ILE A 64 6.23 2.14 0.19
N GLY A 65 6.06 2.06 1.50
CA GLY A 65 7.11 2.48 2.42
C GLY A 65 6.95 2.01 3.86
N ILE A 66 7.95 2.39 4.63
CA ILE A 66 7.98 2.32 6.09
C ILE A 66 8.46 3.64 6.66
N VAL A 67 8.05 3.92 7.89
CA VAL A 67 8.35 5.18 8.58
C VAL A 67 9.51 4.97 9.54
N ASN A 68 10.50 5.86 9.52
CA ASN A 68 11.64 5.90 10.45
C ASN A 68 12.40 4.54 10.57
N GLY A 69 12.33 3.69 9.54
CA GLY A 69 12.93 2.35 9.55
C GLY A 69 12.15 1.28 10.35
N ASP A 70 10.98 1.61 10.91
CA ASP A 70 10.12 0.66 11.62
C ASP A 70 9.27 -0.15 10.63
N LYS A 71 9.44 -1.47 10.64
CA LYS A 71 8.68 -2.39 9.77
C LYS A 71 7.20 -2.50 10.13
N LYS A 72 6.80 -2.06 11.32
CA LYS A 72 5.40 -2.01 11.76
C LYS A 72 4.70 -0.75 11.30
N ASP A 73 5.40 0.38 11.19
CA ASP A 73 4.84 1.66 10.74
C ASP A 73 4.92 1.74 9.21
N GLN A 74 3.86 1.29 8.55
CA GLN A 74 3.81 1.03 7.11
C GLN A 74 2.99 2.09 6.39
N ILE A 75 3.44 2.46 5.20
CA ILE A 75 2.74 3.39 4.32
C ILE A 75 2.24 2.67 3.07
N TYR A 76 0.97 2.90 2.74
CA TYR A 76 0.26 2.31 1.63
C TYR A 76 -0.27 3.37 0.66
N GLU A 77 -0.46 2.97 -0.59
CA GLU A 77 -1.32 3.70 -1.53
C GLU A 77 -2.77 3.65 -1.07
N VAL A 78 -3.54 4.67 -1.45
CA VAL A 78 -5.00 4.65 -1.37
C VAL A 78 -5.54 4.18 -2.72
N LYS A 79 -6.39 3.15 -2.73
CA LYS A 79 -6.92 2.59 -3.98
C LYS A 79 -7.60 3.67 -4.82
N GLY A 80 -7.19 3.79 -6.09
CA GLY A 80 -7.79 4.74 -7.03
C GLY A 80 -7.33 6.20 -6.91
N HIS A 81 -6.43 6.51 -5.96
CA HIS A 81 -5.94 7.87 -5.72
C HIS A 81 -4.43 7.98 -5.90
N SER A 82 -3.96 9.19 -6.25
CA SER A 82 -2.53 9.44 -6.43
C SER A 82 -1.81 9.53 -5.08
N THR A 83 -0.64 8.88 -4.98
CA THR A 83 0.27 9.02 -3.83
C THR A 83 0.84 10.42 -3.69
N ASP A 84 0.74 11.25 -4.73
CA ASP A 84 1.05 12.66 -4.66
C ASP A 84 0.11 13.47 -3.76
N GLN A 85 -1.06 12.93 -3.44
CA GLN A 85 -2.14 13.60 -2.72
C GLN A 85 -2.58 12.83 -1.47
N TRP A 86 -2.56 11.49 -1.53
CA TRP A 86 -3.15 10.65 -0.50
C TRP A 86 -2.27 9.46 -0.17
N LEU A 87 -2.15 9.16 1.11
CA LEU A 87 -1.46 7.98 1.63
C LEU A 87 -2.30 7.33 2.72
N ILE A 88 -2.08 6.05 3.00
CA ILE A 88 -2.56 5.43 4.24
C ILE A 88 -1.36 5.14 5.14
N SER A 89 -1.42 5.65 6.37
CA SER A 89 -0.56 5.25 7.47
C SER A 89 -1.20 4.10 8.24
N PHE A 90 -0.46 3.02 8.47
CA PHE A 90 -0.95 1.86 9.19
C PHE A 90 0.16 1.30 10.09
N TYR A 91 -0.10 1.28 11.40
CA TYR A 91 0.82 0.70 12.37
C TYR A 91 0.37 -0.71 12.75
N HIS A 92 1.17 -1.72 12.41
CA HIS A 92 0.88 -3.11 12.72
C HIS A 92 1.27 -3.46 14.15
N SER A 93 0.39 -3.17 15.11
CA SER A 93 0.58 -3.51 16.52
C SER A 93 0.33 -5.00 16.80
N GLY A 94 -0.54 -5.64 16.01
CA GLY A 94 -1.03 -6.99 16.22
C GLY A 94 -2.42 -7.06 16.88
N GLU A 95 -3.08 -5.91 17.07
CA GLU A 95 -4.40 -5.77 17.65
C GLU A 95 -5.43 -5.30 16.59
N MET A 96 -6.54 -4.65 16.99
CA MET A 96 -7.51 -4.03 16.08
C MET A 96 -6.96 -2.74 15.44
N ASP A 97 -5.90 -2.88 14.65
CA ASP A 97 -5.21 -1.77 13.99
C ASP A 97 -6.10 -1.12 12.93
N ASN A 98 -6.18 0.22 12.95
CA ASN A 98 -6.93 1.01 11.97
C ASN A 98 -6.00 1.72 10.99
N SER A 99 -6.47 1.90 9.76
CA SER A 99 -5.80 2.71 8.75
C SER A 99 -6.13 4.18 8.96
N ILE A 100 -5.09 5.02 8.90
CA ILE A 100 -5.23 6.46 8.94
C ILE A 100 -5.02 6.99 7.53
N LEU A 101 -6.04 7.65 6.98
CA LEU A 101 -5.92 8.39 5.74
C LEU A 101 -5.10 9.65 6.00
N MET A 102 -4.07 9.82 5.21
CA MET A 102 -3.17 10.98 5.23
C MET A 102 -3.43 11.81 3.98
N LYS A 103 -3.55 13.12 4.15
CA LYS A 103 -3.73 14.08 3.06
C LYS A 103 -2.47 14.92 2.89
N GLU A 104 -2.01 15.08 1.66
CA GLU A 104 -0.96 16.05 1.36
C GLU A 104 -1.46 17.48 1.63
N GLU A 105 -0.64 18.31 2.28
CA GLU A 105 -1.04 19.61 2.83
C GLU A 105 -1.63 20.59 1.79
N ALA A 106 -1.17 20.55 0.54
CA ALA A 106 -1.65 21.43 -0.53
C ALA A 106 -2.97 20.94 -1.18
N VAL A 107 -3.49 19.76 -0.82
CA VAL A 107 -4.75 19.24 -1.37
C VAL A 107 -5.95 19.97 -0.76
N THR A 108 -6.64 20.74 -1.59
CA THR A 108 -7.84 21.50 -1.23
C THR A 108 -9.15 20.82 -1.62
N GLU A 109 -9.13 19.94 -2.62
CA GLU A 109 -10.32 19.25 -3.12
C GLU A 109 -10.36 17.81 -2.60
N ILE A 110 -11.41 17.48 -1.85
CA ILE A 110 -11.60 16.15 -1.26
C ILE A 110 -12.50 15.31 -2.19
N PRO A 111 -12.00 14.17 -2.74
CA PRO A 111 -12.80 13.26 -3.53
C PRO A 111 -14.04 12.77 -2.79
N LYS A 112 -15.16 12.59 -3.51
CA LYS A 112 -16.46 12.25 -2.89
C LYS A 112 -16.43 10.96 -2.06
N ASP A 113 -15.67 9.99 -2.51
CA ASP A 113 -15.46 8.70 -1.84
C ASP A 113 -14.63 8.80 -0.55
N LEU A 114 -13.88 9.89 -0.38
CA LEU A 114 -13.11 10.16 0.84
C LEU A 114 -13.81 11.15 1.78
N GLN A 115 -14.92 11.77 1.37
CA GLN A 115 -15.68 12.73 2.20
C GLN A 115 -16.39 12.08 3.39
N SER A 116 -16.61 10.77 3.36
CA SER A 116 -17.25 10.02 4.46
C SER A 116 -16.26 9.52 5.51
N VAL A 117 -14.97 9.79 5.34
CA VAL A 117 -13.94 9.45 6.32
C VAL A 117 -14.24 10.19 7.61
N SER A 118 -14.20 9.47 8.74
CA SER A 118 -14.40 10.10 10.05
C SER A 118 -13.16 10.94 10.35
N GLU A 119 -13.30 12.26 10.19
CA GLU A 119 -12.29 13.23 10.60
C GLU A 119 -12.04 13.11 12.11
N PHE A 120 -10.80 13.32 12.53
CA PHE A 120 -10.49 13.41 13.96
C PHE A 120 -11.08 14.73 14.48
N GLU A 121 -12.15 14.66 15.28
CA GLU A 121 -12.75 15.80 15.99
C GLU A 121 -11.84 16.34 17.10
#